data_AF-A0A6G0XL81-F1
#
_entry.id   AF-A0A6G0XL81-F1
#
_cell.length_a   1.000
_cell.length_b   1.000
_cell.length_c   1.000
_cell.angle_alpha   90.00
_cell.angle_beta   90.00
_cell.angle_gamma   90.00
#
_symmetry.space_group_name_H-M   'P 1'
#
loop_
_entity.id
_entity.type
_entity.pdbx_description
1 polymer ?
#
loop_
_entity_poly.entity_id
_entity_poly.type
_entity_poly.pdbx_seq_one_letter_code
_entity_poly.pdbx_strand_id
1 'polypeptide(L)'
;MANMYMWHEAQASRGCKEIASCLFKFIKSIPSTVKHITCFTDNCGGQNKSQIIVKFWLYVVRTINIETVDHRFFCCGHSYNECDQDFGQIELKKRRIKESIYIPEHWYDLVSSTSKKFIVVKMVDKDFIDLESLQPHFKKSVPGIRQMQWLHFEKSSPDTLYFKHSAADGLEMFSEMSMKVKNCRGRQKQFPKHLPTVKEKPVLSSKGKGPVRSNPIHTPNSSSIL
;
A
#
# COMPACT_ATOMS: atom_id res chain seq x y z
N MET A 1 6.17 -0.35 -20.15
CA MET A 1 6.16 0.95 -19.45
C MET A 1 5.90 0.67 -17.97
N ALA A 2 6.59 1.32 -17.05
CA ALA A 2 6.46 1.11 -15.60
C ALA A 2 5.96 2.40 -14.95
N ASN A 3 4.86 2.33 -14.20
CA ASN A 3 4.29 3.49 -13.51
C ASN A 3 4.93 3.63 -12.12
N MET A 4 5.67 4.71 -11.91
CA MET A 4 6.39 5.03 -10.68
C MET A 4 5.58 6.02 -9.86
N TYR A 5 4.76 5.51 -8.94
CA TYR A 5 3.97 6.34 -8.03
C TYR A 5 4.84 6.87 -6.90
N MET A 6 4.91 8.19 -6.74
CA MET A 6 5.82 8.81 -5.78
C MET A 6 5.12 9.91 -4.97
N TRP A 7 5.47 9.97 -3.68
CA TRP A 7 5.06 11.00 -2.71
C TRP A 7 6.17 11.20 -1.69
N HIS A 8 6.10 12.28 -0.93
CA HIS A 8 7.02 12.52 0.18
C HIS A 8 6.37 12.20 1.54
N GLU A 9 7.21 11.96 2.55
CA GLU A 9 6.77 11.47 3.87
C GLU A 9 5.81 12.42 4.61
N ALA A 10 5.90 13.73 4.34
CA ALA A 10 4.95 14.69 4.89
C ALA A 10 3.53 14.57 4.32
N GLN A 11 3.34 13.94 3.15
CA GLN A 11 2.00 13.69 2.58
C GLN A 11 1.38 12.42 3.16
N ALA A 12 2.11 11.30 3.09
CA ALA A 12 1.57 10.01 3.47
C ALA A 12 2.66 9.03 3.92
N SER A 13 2.24 7.98 4.63
CA SER A 13 3.13 6.92 5.10
C SER A 13 3.47 5.94 3.98
N ARG A 14 4.10 4.79 4.28
CA ARG A 14 4.50 3.78 3.29
C ARG A 14 3.82 2.42 3.52
N GLY A 15 2.57 2.43 4.02
CA GLY A 15 1.84 1.23 4.40
C GLY A 15 0.94 0.68 3.29
N CYS A 16 0.27 -0.42 3.59
CA CYS A 16 -0.71 -1.04 2.68
C CYS A 16 -1.84 -0.10 2.21
N LYS A 17 -2.19 0.93 2.99
CA LYS A 17 -3.24 1.90 2.60
C LYS A 17 -2.78 2.82 1.47
N GLU A 18 -1.55 3.29 1.55
CA GLU A 18 -0.94 4.10 0.50
C GLU A 18 -0.70 3.27 -0.77
N ILE A 19 -0.23 2.02 -0.63
CA ILE A 19 -0.09 1.11 -1.78
C ILE A 19 -1.43 0.86 -2.47
N ALA A 20 -2.50 0.57 -1.72
CA ALA A 20 -3.84 0.41 -2.29
C ALA A 20 -4.35 1.70 -2.95
N SER A 21 -3.97 2.88 -2.45
CA SER A 21 -4.32 4.16 -3.08
C SER A 21 -3.64 4.31 -4.46
N CYS A 22 -2.34 3.98 -4.56
CA CYS A 22 -1.63 3.94 -5.84
C CYS A 22 -2.28 2.95 -6.81
N LEU A 23 -2.59 1.73 -6.35
CA LEU A 23 -3.27 0.71 -7.14
C LEU A 23 -4.64 1.19 -7.62
N PHE A 24 -5.42 1.85 -6.76
CA PHE A 24 -6.73 2.37 -7.13
C PHE A 24 -6.65 3.45 -8.21
N LYS A 25 -5.66 4.35 -8.10
CA LYS A 25 -5.39 5.36 -9.12
C LYS A 25 -5.00 4.72 -10.45
N PHE A 26 -4.17 3.68 -10.42
CA PHE A 26 -3.82 2.91 -11.62
C PHE A 26 -5.03 2.21 -12.23
N ILE A 27 -5.83 1.49 -11.43
CA ILE A 27 -7.00 0.76 -11.93
C ILE A 27 -8.04 1.72 -12.52
N LYS A 28 -8.14 2.95 -12.03
CA LYS A 28 -9.01 3.97 -12.63
C LYS A 28 -8.50 4.52 -13.95
N SER A 29 -7.19 4.39 -14.25
CA SER A 29 -6.61 4.85 -15.51
C SER A 29 -6.62 3.79 -16.60
N ILE A 30 -6.85 2.51 -16.27
CA ILE A 30 -6.95 1.46 -17.28
C ILE A 30 -8.26 1.58 -18.09
N PRO A 31 -8.26 1.16 -19.38
CA PRO A 31 -9.47 1.18 -20.19
C PRO A 31 -10.61 0.35 -19.58
N SER A 32 -11.85 0.83 -19.70
CA SER A 32 -13.04 0.14 -19.19
C SER A 32 -13.34 -1.21 -19.87
N THR A 33 -12.63 -1.50 -20.97
CA THR A 33 -12.66 -2.80 -21.67
C THR A 33 -11.89 -3.89 -20.93
N VAL A 34 -10.98 -3.53 -20.02
CA VAL A 34 -10.27 -4.49 -19.18
C VAL A 34 -11.23 -5.02 -18.13
N LYS A 35 -11.43 -6.34 -18.11
CA LYS A 35 -12.33 -7.05 -17.19
C LYS A 35 -11.61 -7.93 -16.17
N HIS A 36 -10.38 -8.33 -16.47
CA HIS A 36 -9.62 -9.26 -15.63
C HIS A 36 -8.28 -8.62 -15.29
N ILE A 37 -7.90 -8.69 -14.01
CA ILE A 37 -6.62 -8.17 -13.52
C ILE A 37 -5.84 -9.30 -12.89
N THR A 38 -4.64 -9.57 -13.39
CA THR A 38 -3.67 -10.43 -12.71
C THR A 38 -2.56 -9.57 -12.13
N CYS A 39 -2.39 -9.62 -10.82
CA CYS A 39 -1.40 -8.88 -10.06
C CYS A 39 -0.40 -9.87 -9.44
N PHE A 40 0.89 -9.62 -9.65
CA PHE A 40 1.96 -10.37 -9.00
C PHE A 40 2.69 -9.45 -8.03
N THR A 41 2.83 -9.86 -6.77
CA THR A 41 3.54 -9.07 -5.76
C THR A 41 4.47 -9.92 -4.93
N ASP A 42 5.42 -9.26 -4.27
CA ASP A 42 6.21 -9.89 -3.22
C ASP A 42 5.33 -10.33 -2.02
N ASN A 43 5.92 -11.12 -1.13
CA ASN A 43 5.25 -11.70 0.01
C ASN A 43 5.26 -10.75 1.25
N CYS A 44 5.34 -9.43 1.04
CA CYS A 44 5.50 -8.44 2.12
C CYS A 44 4.20 -8.25 2.91
N GLY A 45 4.14 -8.77 4.14
CA GLY A 45 2.95 -8.70 5.00
C GLY A 45 2.53 -7.30 5.45
N GLY A 46 3.47 -6.35 5.52
CA GLY A 46 3.19 -4.97 5.94
C GLY A 46 2.53 -4.12 4.85
N GLN A 47 2.61 -4.57 3.59
CA GLN A 47 2.17 -3.82 2.42
C GLN A 47 1.26 -4.69 1.55
N ASN A 48 1.84 -5.57 0.75
CA ASN A 48 1.13 -6.28 -0.32
C ASN A 48 0.26 -7.44 0.20
N LYS A 49 0.74 -8.17 1.22
CA LYS A 49 0.04 -9.31 1.80
C LYS A 49 -0.68 -8.94 3.10
N SER A 50 -1.62 -8.02 2.97
CA SER A 50 -2.39 -7.45 4.07
C SER A 50 -3.89 -7.69 3.91
N GLN A 51 -4.60 -7.87 5.03
CA GLN A 51 -6.07 -7.93 5.05
C GLN A 51 -6.71 -6.65 4.49
N ILE A 52 -6.00 -5.52 4.51
CA ILE A 52 -6.46 -4.27 3.91
C ILE A 52 -6.46 -4.38 2.38
N ILE A 53 -5.45 -5.02 1.79
CA ILE A 53 -5.39 -5.30 0.35
C ILE A 53 -6.52 -6.24 -0.07
N VAL A 54 -6.82 -7.26 0.73
CA VAL A 54 -7.97 -8.16 0.49
C VAL A 54 -9.29 -7.37 0.44
N LYS A 55 -9.53 -6.51 1.43
CA LYS A 55 -10.74 -5.66 1.48
C LYS A 55 -10.79 -4.68 0.31
N PHE A 56 -9.64 -4.15 -0.09
CA PHE A 56 -9.50 -3.29 -1.25
C PHE A 56 -9.91 -4.02 -2.54
N TRP A 57 -9.43 -5.24 -2.78
CA TRP A 57 -9.82 -6.00 -3.97
C TRP A 57 -11.31 -6.35 -4.01
N LEU A 58 -11.89 -6.72 -2.87
CA LEU A 58 -13.34 -6.92 -2.74
C LEU A 58 -14.12 -5.64 -3.08
N TYR A 59 -13.63 -4.48 -2.65
CA TYR A 59 -14.22 -3.20 -3.02
C TYR A 59 -14.10 -2.92 -4.53
N VAL A 60 -12.94 -3.22 -5.14
CA VAL A 60 -12.68 -3.02 -6.58
C VAL A 60 -13.65 -3.85 -7.43
N VAL A 61 -13.76 -5.16 -7.21
CA VAL A 61 -14.66 -6.02 -8.01
C VAL A 61 -16.13 -5.64 -7.83
N ARG A 62 -16.49 -5.09 -6.65
CA ARG A 62 -17.86 -4.65 -6.38
C ARG A 62 -18.22 -3.33 -7.05
N THR A 63 -17.28 -2.40 -7.17
CA THR A 63 -17.58 -1.01 -7.55
C THR A 63 -17.08 -0.61 -8.94
N ILE A 64 -16.05 -1.26 -9.45
CA ILE A 64 -15.47 -0.99 -10.77
C ILE A 64 -15.98 -2.03 -11.78
N ASN A 65 -15.84 -1.74 -13.07
CA ASN A 65 -16.15 -2.67 -14.15
C ASN A 65 -15.09 -3.79 -14.32
N ILE A 66 -14.65 -4.38 -13.21
CA ILE A 66 -13.72 -5.52 -13.18
C ILE A 66 -14.50 -6.76 -12.76
N GLU A 67 -14.41 -7.81 -13.56
CA GLU A 67 -15.12 -9.07 -13.35
C GLU A 67 -14.32 -10.00 -12.44
N THR A 68 -13.01 -10.13 -12.65
CA THR A 68 -12.15 -10.93 -11.79
C THR A 68 -10.82 -10.25 -11.48
N VAL A 69 -10.28 -10.55 -10.30
CA VAL A 69 -8.91 -10.19 -9.91
C VAL A 69 -8.20 -11.42 -9.36
N ASP A 70 -7.03 -11.71 -9.91
CA ASP A 70 -6.08 -12.70 -9.44
C ASP A 70 -4.87 -11.99 -8.82
N HIS A 71 -4.75 -12.04 -7.50
CA HIS A 71 -3.59 -11.52 -6.78
C HIS A 71 -2.71 -12.68 -6.32
N ARG A 72 -1.57 -12.84 -7.01
CA ARG A 72 -0.59 -13.90 -6.78
C ARG A 72 0.64 -13.36 -6.06
N PHE A 73 1.16 -14.15 -5.13
CA PHE A 73 2.38 -13.85 -4.40
C PHE A 73 3.53 -14.69 -4.95
N PHE A 74 4.71 -14.08 -5.06
CA PHE A 74 5.92 -14.81 -5.42
C PHE A 74 6.33 -15.77 -4.28
N CYS A 75 6.78 -16.97 -4.65
CA CYS A 75 7.39 -17.90 -3.71
C CYS A 75 8.64 -17.29 -3.06
N CYS A 76 8.80 -17.49 -1.76
CA CYS A 76 9.99 -17.04 -1.03
C CYS A 76 11.25 -17.63 -1.68
N GLY A 77 12.19 -16.77 -2.09
CA GLY A 77 13.44 -17.18 -2.75
C GLY A 77 13.48 -16.94 -4.27
N HIS A 78 12.35 -16.62 -4.90
CA HIS A 78 12.26 -16.21 -6.31
C HIS A 78 11.94 -14.71 -6.45
N SER A 79 12.53 -13.90 -5.57
CA SER A 79 12.17 -12.48 -5.39
C SER A 79 12.68 -11.54 -6.50
N TYR A 80 13.25 -12.02 -7.61
CA TYR A 80 13.69 -11.12 -8.69
C TYR A 80 12.48 -10.65 -9.50
N ASN A 81 11.70 -9.72 -8.94
CA ASN A 81 10.61 -9.09 -9.66
C ASN A 81 11.13 -7.91 -10.50
N GLU A 82 10.38 -7.52 -11.53
CA GLU A 82 10.76 -6.41 -12.41
C GLU A 82 10.91 -5.07 -11.65
N CYS A 83 10.16 -4.90 -10.56
CA CYS A 83 10.24 -3.71 -9.72
C CYS A 83 11.61 -3.58 -9.04
N ASP A 84 12.19 -4.67 -8.53
CA ASP A 84 13.50 -4.68 -7.88
C ASP A 84 14.61 -4.32 -8.88
N GLN A 85 14.47 -4.79 -10.12
CA GLN A 85 15.36 -4.37 -11.20
C GLN A 85 15.24 -2.87 -11.48
N ASP A 86 14.02 -2.34 -11.57
CA ASP A 86 13.77 -0.92 -11.80
C ASP A 86 14.31 -0.04 -10.66
N PHE A 87 14.07 -0.43 -9.40
CA PHE A 87 14.63 0.28 -8.24
C PHE A 87 16.15 0.20 -8.19
N GLY A 88 16.75 -0.94 -8.58
CA GLY A 88 18.19 -1.07 -8.71
C GLY A 88 18.79 -0.09 -9.72
N GLN A 89 18.10 0.17 -10.85
CA GLN A 89 18.54 1.18 -11.81
C GLN A 89 18.48 2.60 -11.24
N ILE A 90 17.42 2.92 -10.49
CA ILE A 90 17.27 4.21 -9.81
C ILE A 90 18.39 4.42 -8.80
N GLU A 91 18.70 3.41 -7.98
CA GLU A 91 19.77 3.46 -7.00
C GLU A 91 21.16 3.61 -7.65
N LEU A 92 21.41 2.85 -8.73
CA LEU A 92 22.65 2.97 -9.51
C LEU A 92 22.81 4.38 -10.09
N LYS A 93 21.73 4.94 -10.64
CA LYS A 93 21.77 6.31 -11.16
C LYS A 93 22.00 7.32 -10.04
N LYS A 94 21.31 7.15 -8.90
CA LYS A 94 21.48 8.00 -7.72
C LYS A 94 22.95 8.04 -7.24
N ARG A 95 23.64 6.90 -7.28
CA ARG A 95 25.06 6.80 -6.90
C ARG A 95 26.03 7.47 -7.89
N ARG A 96 25.63 7.63 -9.15
CA ARG A 96 26.49 8.19 -10.21
C ARG A 96 26.37 9.70 -10.37
N ILE A 97 25.22 10.28 -10.00
CA ILE A 97 25.03 11.73 -10.09
C ILE A 97 25.88 12.46 -9.05
N LYS A 98 26.41 13.62 -9.43
CA LYS A 98 27.18 14.49 -8.51
C LYS A 98 26.27 15.49 -7.80
N GLU A 99 25.09 15.73 -8.38
CA GLU A 99 24.08 16.62 -7.88
C GLU A 99 23.45 16.07 -6.59
N SER A 100 23.35 16.95 -5.60
CA SER A 100 22.69 16.62 -4.35
C SER A 100 21.16 16.74 -4.48
N ILE A 101 20.45 15.83 -3.82
CA ILE A 101 18.99 15.81 -3.81
C ILE A 101 18.52 16.44 -2.50
N TYR A 102 17.83 17.57 -2.60
CA TYR A 102 17.41 18.37 -1.46
C TYR A 102 15.89 18.46 -1.32
N ILE A 103 15.16 18.40 -2.43
CA ILE A 103 13.69 18.51 -2.46
C ILE A 103 13.07 17.30 -3.18
N PRO A 104 11.81 16.94 -2.88
CA PRO A 104 11.10 15.84 -3.53
C PRO A 104 11.11 15.90 -5.06
N GLU A 105 11.06 17.10 -5.62
CA GLU A 105 11.07 17.35 -7.06
C GLU A 105 12.32 16.77 -7.74
N HIS A 106 13.49 16.90 -7.11
CA HIS A 106 14.73 16.33 -7.65
C HIS A 106 14.68 14.80 -7.72
N TRP A 107 13.92 14.15 -6.82
CA TRP A 107 13.69 12.70 -6.90
C TRP A 107 12.81 12.33 -8.10
N TYR A 108 11.76 13.10 -8.39
CA TYR A 108 10.90 12.85 -9.55
C TYR A 108 11.69 12.96 -10.85
N ASP A 109 12.53 13.99 -10.98
CA ASP A 109 13.39 14.19 -12.15
C ASP A 109 14.43 13.08 -12.30
N LEU A 110 15.04 12.65 -11.19
CA LEU A 110 15.97 11.53 -11.19
C LEU A 110 15.31 10.25 -11.71
N VAL A 111 14.15 9.89 -11.14
CA VAL A 111 13.44 8.67 -11.53
C VAL A 111 13.00 8.77 -12.99
N SER A 112 12.37 9.87 -13.40
CA SER A 112 11.90 10.07 -14.78
C SER A 112 13.05 9.97 -15.78
N SER A 113 14.24 10.45 -15.43
CA SER A 113 15.41 10.40 -16.31
C SER A 113 16.15 9.05 -16.25
N THR A 114 15.82 8.15 -15.31
CA THR A 114 16.52 6.87 -15.14
C THR A 114 16.25 5.92 -16.30
N SER A 115 15.01 5.86 -16.78
CA SER A 115 14.62 4.99 -17.87
C SER A 115 13.49 5.60 -18.68
N LYS A 116 13.57 5.50 -20.01
CA LYS A 116 12.48 5.93 -20.91
C LYS A 116 11.18 5.13 -20.69
N LYS A 117 11.26 3.99 -20.00
CA LYS A 117 10.09 3.16 -19.68
C LYS A 117 9.30 3.72 -18.49
N PHE A 118 9.89 4.61 -17.69
CA PHE A 118 9.28 5.07 -16.44
C PHE A 118 8.31 6.21 -16.70
N ILE A 119 7.11 6.06 -16.16
CA ILE A 119 6.08 7.08 -16.10
C ILE A 119 5.98 7.50 -14.64
N VAL A 120 6.54 8.65 -14.29
CA VAL A 120 6.49 9.16 -12.91
C VAL A 120 5.10 9.76 -12.65
N VAL A 121 4.42 9.25 -11.63
CA VAL A 121 3.11 9.72 -11.20
C VAL A 121 3.24 10.33 -9.80
N LYS A 122 3.21 11.67 -9.73
CA LYS A 122 3.18 12.40 -8.45
C LYS A 122 1.81 12.18 -7.78
N MET A 123 1.83 11.59 -6.60
CA MET A 123 0.64 11.45 -5.77
C MET A 123 0.40 12.75 -4.99
N VAL A 124 -0.85 13.17 -4.93
CA VAL A 124 -1.33 14.32 -4.16
C VAL A 124 -2.31 13.86 -3.10
N ASP A 125 -2.61 14.69 -2.11
CA ASP A 125 -3.38 14.29 -0.93
C ASP A 125 -4.75 13.70 -1.27
N LYS A 126 -5.40 14.23 -2.32
CA LYS A 126 -6.67 13.71 -2.86
C LYS A 126 -6.61 12.28 -3.41
N ASP A 127 -5.43 11.79 -3.76
CA ASP A 127 -5.25 10.44 -4.29
C ASP A 127 -5.27 9.37 -3.19
N PHE A 128 -5.03 9.73 -1.93
CA PHE A 128 -5.02 8.79 -0.81
C PHE A 128 -6.45 8.53 -0.33
N ILE A 129 -6.89 7.28 -0.43
CA ILE A 129 -8.25 6.84 -0.10
C ILE A 129 -8.35 6.27 1.31
N ASP A 130 -9.46 6.55 1.99
CA ASP A 130 -9.75 5.99 3.31
C ASP A 130 -10.36 4.59 3.20
N LEU A 131 -9.51 3.58 3.35
CA LEU A 131 -9.90 2.17 3.39
C LEU A 131 -10.48 1.74 4.74
N GLU A 132 -10.39 2.56 5.80
CA GLU A 132 -11.00 2.21 7.09
C GLU A 132 -12.53 2.24 7.01
N SER A 133 -13.07 3.03 6.08
CA SER A 133 -14.50 3.04 5.76
C SER A 133 -15.04 1.66 5.34
N LEU A 134 -14.19 0.72 4.92
CA LEU A 134 -14.56 -0.65 4.55
C LEU A 134 -14.63 -1.62 5.74
N GLN A 135 -14.02 -1.29 6.89
CA GLN A 135 -13.96 -2.17 8.06
C GLN A 135 -15.33 -2.63 8.58
N PRO A 136 -16.41 -1.82 8.56
CA PRO A 136 -17.72 -2.26 9.01
C PRO A 136 -18.39 -3.29 8.09
N HIS A 137 -17.95 -3.40 6.84
CA HIS A 137 -18.60 -4.22 5.81
C HIS A 137 -17.96 -5.60 5.65
N PHE A 138 -16.67 -5.71 5.96
CA PHE A 138 -15.93 -6.95 5.83
C PHE A 138 -15.39 -7.46 7.17
N LYS A 139 -15.15 -8.77 7.26
CA LYS A 139 -14.52 -9.40 8.43
C LYS A 139 -13.23 -8.67 8.81
N LYS A 140 -13.03 -8.49 10.12
CA LYS A 140 -11.87 -7.77 10.66
C LYS A 140 -10.56 -8.40 10.21
N SER A 141 -10.45 -9.74 10.35
CA SER A 141 -9.27 -10.53 10.01
C SER A 141 -9.53 -11.47 8.82
N VAL A 142 -8.44 -11.81 8.14
CA VAL A 142 -8.37 -12.88 7.13
C VAL A 142 -7.48 -13.98 7.72
N PRO A 143 -8.04 -15.00 8.39
CA PRO A 143 -7.26 -16.09 8.95
C PRO A 143 -6.46 -16.81 7.87
N GLY A 144 -5.21 -17.18 8.17
CA GLY A 144 -4.39 -17.93 7.22
C GLY A 144 -3.80 -17.10 6.06
N ILE A 145 -4.00 -15.77 6.03
CA ILE A 145 -3.54 -14.94 4.90
C ILE A 145 -2.06 -15.13 4.59
N ARG A 146 -1.21 -15.31 5.62
CA ARG A 146 0.24 -15.51 5.47
C ARG A 146 0.59 -16.76 4.65
N GLN A 147 -0.24 -17.79 4.71
CA GLN A 147 -0.06 -19.06 4.01
C GLN A 147 -0.70 -19.08 2.61
N MET A 148 -1.51 -18.08 2.26
CA MET A 148 -2.15 -18.00 0.94
C MET A 148 -1.14 -17.51 -0.10
N GLN A 149 -1.09 -18.14 -1.26
CA GLN A 149 -0.19 -17.75 -2.36
C GLN A 149 -0.93 -17.17 -3.55
N TRP A 150 -2.22 -17.48 -3.67
CA TRP A 150 -3.07 -16.94 -4.71
C TRP A 150 -4.41 -16.58 -4.11
N LEU A 151 -4.80 -15.33 -4.26
CA LEU A 151 -6.11 -14.80 -3.91
C LEU A 151 -6.88 -14.51 -5.19
N HIS A 152 -8.12 -14.96 -5.25
CA HIS A 152 -9.01 -14.77 -6.36
C HIS A 152 -10.30 -14.07 -5.89
N PHE A 153 -10.74 -13.11 -6.68
CA PHE A 153 -11.89 -12.26 -6.39
C PHE A 153 -12.78 -12.18 -7.62
N GLU A 154 -14.09 -12.32 -7.42
CA GLU A 154 -15.08 -12.26 -8.49
C GLU A 154 -16.17 -11.23 -8.19
N LYS A 155 -16.67 -10.58 -9.25
CA LYS A 155 -17.79 -9.64 -9.18
C LYS A 155 -19.13 -10.33 -8.96
N SER A 156 -19.28 -11.59 -9.38
CA SER A 156 -20.43 -12.48 -9.14
C SER A 156 -20.66 -12.69 -7.63
N SER A 157 -19.58 -12.82 -6.87
CA SER A 157 -19.57 -13.06 -5.43
C SER A 157 -18.68 -12.05 -4.69
N PRO A 158 -19.09 -10.77 -4.63
CA PRO A 158 -18.25 -9.65 -4.16
C PRO A 158 -17.98 -9.66 -2.64
N ASP A 159 -18.50 -10.66 -1.93
CA ASP A 159 -18.34 -10.86 -0.50
C ASP A 159 -17.54 -12.14 -0.18
N THR A 160 -16.97 -12.81 -1.19
CA THR A 160 -16.24 -14.07 -1.06
C THR A 160 -14.80 -13.89 -1.48
N LEU A 161 -13.87 -14.37 -0.65
CA LEU A 161 -12.46 -14.52 -1.00
C LEU A 161 -12.24 -15.98 -1.40
N TYR A 162 -11.71 -16.20 -2.60
CA TYR A 162 -11.20 -17.49 -3.03
C TYR A 162 -9.68 -17.50 -2.85
N PHE A 163 -9.10 -18.60 -2.38
CA PHE A 163 -7.65 -18.67 -2.20
C PHE A 163 -7.07 -20.07 -2.42
N LYS A 164 -5.78 -20.11 -2.76
CA LYS A 164 -4.94 -21.31 -2.78
C LYS A 164 -3.70 -21.11 -1.92
N HIS A 165 -3.16 -22.24 -1.45
CA HIS A 165 -1.88 -22.27 -0.74
C HIS A 165 -0.69 -22.52 -1.67
N SER A 166 -0.94 -23.02 -2.89
CA SER A 166 0.05 -23.16 -3.94
C SER A 166 0.05 -21.95 -4.88
N ALA A 167 1.23 -21.61 -5.40
CA ALA A 167 1.39 -20.62 -6.45
C ALA A 167 1.22 -21.23 -7.87
N ALA A 168 1.18 -22.56 -7.97
CA ALA A 168 1.09 -23.26 -9.24
C ALA A 168 -0.31 -23.17 -9.86
N ASP A 169 -0.36 -23.11 -11.19
CA ASP A 169 -1.58 -23.18 -12.00
C ASP A 169 -2.22 -24.59 -12.05
N GLY A 170 -1.87 -25.45 -11.09
CA GLY A 170 -2.39 -26.81 -11.02
C GLY A 170 -3.91 -26.87 -10.80
N LEU A 171 -4.44 -28.08 -10.96
CA LEU A 171 -5.85 -28.47 -10.77
C LEU A 171 -6.39 -28.27 -9.33
N GLU A 172 -5.58 -27.72 -8.42
CA GLU A 172 -6.05 -27.41 -7.06
C GLU A 172 -7.28 -26.51 -7.13
N MET A 173 -8.35 -26.94 -6.48
CA MET A 173 -9.56 -26.13 -6.35
C MET A 173 -9.32 -25.00 -5.36
N PHE A 174 -9.96 -23.85 -5.61
CA PHE A 174 -9.92 -22.75 -4.64
C PHE A 174 -10.68 -23.13 -3.38
N SER A 175 -10.08 -22.83 -2.23
CA SER A 175 -10.82 -22.73 -0.98
C SER A 175 -11.58 -21.42 -0.95
N GLU A 176 -12.78 -21.41 -0.38
CA GLU A 176 -13.60 -20.21 -0.26
C GLU A 176 -13.74 -19.73 1.18
N MET A 177 -13.80 -18.41 1.35
CA MET A 177 -14.05 -17.76 2.62
C MET A 177 -14.98 -16.58 2.42
N SER A 178 -16.19 -16.65 2.99
CA SER A 178 -17.06 -15.47 3.06
C SER A 178 -16.41 -14.38 3.91
N MET A 179 -16.31 -13.17 3.38
CA MET A 179 -15.77 -11.98 4.03
C MET A 179 -16.86 -11.05 4.58
N LYS A 180 -18.14 -11.42 4.45
CA LYS A 180 -19.25 -10.66 5.01
C LYS A 180 -19.24 -10.70 6.55
N VAL A 181 -19.50 -9.56 7.17
CA VAL A 181 -19.71 -9.48 8.64
C VAL A 181 -21.03 -10.15 8.99
N LYS A 182 -21.06 -11.00 10.03
CA LYS A 182 -22.30 -11.56 10.56
C LYS A 182 -23.12 -10.41 11.15
N ASN A 183 -24.43 -10.35 10.89
CA ASN A 183 -25.29 -9.28 11.39
C ASN A 183 -25.18 -9.14 12.91
N CYS A 184 -24.47 -8.13 13.38
CA CYS A 184 -24.49 -7.70 14.77
C CYS A 184 -25.68 -6.76 14.94
N ARG A 185 -26.43 -6.89 16.04
CA ARG A 185 -27.62 -6.10 16.35
C ARG A 185 -27.31 -4.58 16.25
N GLY A 186 -27.69 -3.97 15.13
CA GLY A 186 -27.41 -2.55 14.83
C GLY A 186 -27.76 -2.19 13.38
N ARG A 187 -27.93 -0.89 13.11
CA ARG A 187 -28.22 -0.36 11.77
C ARG A 187 -27.05 -0.68 10.83
N GLN A 188 -27.27 -1.50 9.81
CA GLN A 188 -26.27 -1.77 8.78
C GLN A 188 -25.87 -0.45 8.11
N LYS A 189 -24.58 -0.13 8.11
CA LYS A 189 -24.06 1.00 7.34
C LYS A 189 -24.22 0.69 5.85
N GLN A 190 -24.53 1.70 5.05
CA GLN A 190 -24.58 1.56 3.60
C GLN A 190 -23.16 1.36 3.05
N PHE A 191 -22.99 0.41 2.13
CA PHE A 191 -21.69 0.17 1.48
C PHE A 191 -21.26 1.42 0.70
N PRO A 192 -20.03 1.92 0.88
CA PRO A 192 -19.57 3.13 0.20
C PRO A 192 -19.45 2.85 -1.30
N LYS A 193 -20.16 3.61 -2.15
CA LYS A 193 -19.95 3.54 -3.61
C LYS A 193 -18.63 4.21 -4.01
N HIS A 194 -18.24 5.25 -3.28
CA HIS A 194 -17.01 6.02 -3.48
C HIS A 194 -16.26 6.06 -2.15
N LEU A 195 -14.96 5.77 -2.19
CA LEU A 195 -14.11 5.93 -1.02
C LEU A 195 -13.78 7.42 -0.81
N PRO A 196 -13.94 7.95 0.40
CA PRO A 196 -13.52 9.30 0.70
C PRO A 196 -11.99 9.40 0.70
N THR A 197 -11.47 10.60 0.47
CA THR A 197 -10.06 10.90 0.66
C THR A 197 -9.72 10.83 2.15
N VAL A 198 -8.50 10.39 2.49
CA VAL A 198 -7.98 10.43 3.85
C VAL A 198 -8.01 11.88 4.35
N LYS A 199 -8.68 12.12 5.48
CA LYS A 199 -8.65 13.44 6.13
C LYS A 199 -7.21 13.77 6.53
N GLU A 200 -6.79 15.00 6.31
CA GLU A 200 -5.48 15.49 6.73
C GLU A 200 -5.21 15.09 8.19
N LYS A 201 -4.05 14.47 8.44
CA LYS A 201 -3.58 14.31 9.82
C LYS A 201 -3.34 15.73 10.35
N PRO A 202 -3.77 16.07 11.58
CA PRO A 202 -3.32 17.30 12.20
C PRO A 202 -1.79 17.28 12.19
N VAL A 203 -1.18 18.33 11.63
CA VAL A 203 0.26 18.58 11.72
C VAL A 203 0.67 18.36 13.17
N LEU A 204 1.69 17.53 13.41
CA LEU A 204 2.25 17.38 14.75
C LEU A 204 2.59 18.79 15.26
N SER A 205 1.78 19.33 16.17
CA SER A 205 2.22 20.44 16.99
C SER A 205 3.41 19.88 17.76
N SER A 206 4.61 20.43 17.52
CA SER A 206 5.75 20.22 18.39
C SER A 206 5.26 20.39 19.81
N LYS A 207 5.22 19.30 20.60
CA LYS A 207 5.00 19.41 22.04
C LYS A 207 6.12 20.31 22.53
N GLY A 208 5.78 21.55 22.86
CA GLY A 208 6.69 22.48 23.50
C GLY A 208 7.26 21.78 24.71
N LYS A 209 8.59 21.63 24.73
CA LYS A 209 9.30 21.33 25.97
C LYS A 209 8.87 22.40 26.97
N GLY A 210 8.21 21.99 28.04
CA GLY A 210 7.89 22.86 29.16
C GLY A 210 9.16 23.54 29.68
N PRO A 211 9.03 24.70 30.36
CA PRO A 211 10.17 25.53 30.71
C PRO A 211 11.15 24.74 31.59
N VAL A 212 12.40 24.71 31.15
CA VAL A 212 13.53 24.23 31.94
C VAL A 212 13.64 25.12 33.16
N ARG A 213 13.38 24.58 34.35
CA ARG A 213 13.72 25.26 35.61
C ARG A 213 15.24 25.39 35.67
N SER A 214 15.71 26.64 35.65
CA SER A 214 17.09 27.01 35.95
C SER A 214 17.42 26.62 37.39
N ASN A 215 18.30 25.64 37.58
CA ASN A 215 18.98 25.47 38.86
C ASN A 215 20.19 26.43 38.89
N PRO A 216 20.41 27.14 40.01
CA PRO A 216 21.49 28.10 40.11
C PRO A 216 22.85 27.40 40.14
N ILE A 217 23.81 28.15 39.60
CA ILE A 217 25.21 27.84 39.39
C ILE A 217 25.90 27.53 40.72
N HIS A 218 26.57 26.38 40.79
CA HIS A 218 27.67 26.18 41.71
C HIS A 218 28.82 25.48 40.98
N THR A 219 29.88 26.23 40.71
CA THR A 219 31.22 25.72 40.43
C THR A 219 32.11 26.01 41.65
N PRO A 220 33.33 25.50 41.72
CA PRO A 220 33.80 24.16 41.34
C PRO A 220 34.53 23.49 42.53
N ASN A 221 34.77 22.17 42.47
CA ASN A 221 36.00 21.66 43.06
C ASN A 221 36.56 20.45 42.30
N SER A 222 37.86 20.53 42.13
CA SER A 222 38.80 19.69 41.41
C SER A 222 38.91 18.25 41.91
N SER A 223 39.10 17.31 40.98
CA SER A 223 39.97 16.10 41.02
C SER A 223 39.42 15.08 39.99
N SER A 224 40.01 14.99 38.80
CA SER A 224 41.09 14.07 38.41
C SER A 224 40.71 12.57 38.47
N ILE A 225 40.94 11.91 37.33
CA ILE A 225 41.36 10.50 37.12
C ILE A 225 40.38 9.64 36.29
N LEU A 226 40.89 9.30 35.09
CA LEU A 226 40.60 8.23 34.12
C LEU A 226 39.27 8.23 33.36
#